data_AF-A0A355G1H6-F1
#
_entry.id   AF-A0A355G1H6-F1
#
_cell.length_a   1.000
_cell.length_b   1.000
_cell.length_c   1.000
_cell.angle_alpha   90.00
_cell.angle_beta   90.00
_cell.angle_gamma   90.00
#
_symmetry.space_group_name_H-M   'P 1'
#
loop_
_entity.id
_entity.type
_entity.pdbx_description
1 polymer ?
#
loop_
_entity_poly.entity_id
_entity_poly.type
_entity_poly.pdbx_seq_one_letter_code
_entity_poly.pdbx_strand_id
1 'polypeptide(L)' 'MFNAYGGFKNKLGTDVDVIGMNDDFSSYKIIVLPNHRITTDEQAKRLEEFVFNGGIVVMNTECGTRDEANLMRELNQPG' A
#
# COMPACT_ATOMS: atom_id res chain seq x y z
N MET A 1 12.22 -9.68 6.74
CA MET A 1 11.08 -8.82 7.12
C MET A 1 11.21 -7.51 6.36
N PHE A 2 10.16 -7.08 5.66
CA PHE A 2 10.18 -5.81 4.91
C PHE A 2 10.12 -4.63 5.89
N ASN A 3 11.25 -3.93 6.10
CA ASN A 3 11.33 -2.78 7.01
C ASN A 3 11.22 -1.46 6.23
N ALA A 4 9.99 -1.12 5.81
CA ALA A 4 9.72 0.09 5.05
C ALA A 4 10.14 1.36 5.81
N TYR A 5 9.62 1.56 7.03
CA TYR A 5 9.88 2.77 7.80
C TYR A 5 11.37 2.97 8.07
N GLY A 6 12.10 1.94 8.52
CA GLY A 6 13.52 2.05 8.78
C GLY A 6 14.35 2.31 7.52
N GLY A 7 13.94 1.78 6.37
CA GLY A 7 14.56 2.10 5.08
C GLY A 7 14.39 3.58 4.71
N PHE A 8 13.16 4.08 4.68
CA PHE A 8 12.90 5.46 4.28
C PHE A 8 13.39 6.49 5.33
N LYS A 9 13.03 6.31 6.60
CA LYS A 9 13.38 7.30 7.64
C LYS A 9 14.85 7.24 8.03
N ASN A 10 15.35 6.05 8.41
CA ASN A 10 16.68 5.95 9.04
C ASN A 10 17.82 5.86 8.02
N LYS A 11 17.59 5.28 6.83
CA LYS A 11 18.64 5.12 5.81
C LYS A 11 18.63 6.24 4.78
N LEU A 12 17.45 6.69 4.35
CA LEU A 12 17.32 7.77 3.35
C LEU A 12 17.13 9.16 3.98
N GLY A 13 16.79 9.24 5.26
CA GLY A 13 16.56 10.53 5.94
C GLY A 13 15.27 11.22 5.52
N THR A 14 14.35 10.51 4.86
CA THR A 14 13.09 11.06 4.36
C THR A 14 12.07 11.17 5.49
N ASP A 15 11.28 12.25 5.51
CA ASP A 15 10.11 12.34 6.38
C ASP A 15 9.01 11.38 5.92
N VAL A 16 8.45 10.64 6.86
CA VAL A 16 7.49 9.57 6.61
C VAL A 16 6.33 9.73 7.57
N ASP A 17 5.13 9.80 7.01
CA ASP A 17 3.90 9.73 7.79
C ASP A 17 3.38 8.30 7.81
N VAL A 18 2.80 7.90 8.94
CA VAL A 18 2.07 6.64 9.07
C VAL A 18 0.58 6.98 9.13
N ILE A 19 -0.12 6.68 8.05
CA ILE A 19 -1.54 7.01 7.85
C ILE A 19 -2.37 5.73 7.70
N GLY A 20 -3.67 5.84 7.96
CA GLY A 20 -4.65 4.79 7.67
C GLY A 20 -5.03 4.75 6.19
N MET A 21 -5.46 3.57 5.71
CA MET A 21 -5.86 3.40 4.30
C MET A 21 -7.09 4.23 3.89
N ASN A 22 -7.88 4.69 4.86
CA ASN A 22 -9.05 5.55 4.63
C ASN A 22 -8.74 7.04 4.75
N ASP A 23 -7.52 7.42 5.14
CA ASP A 23 -7.10 8.82 5.16
C ASP A 23 -6.92 9.35 3.72
N ASP A 24 -6.94 10.68 3.56
CA ASP A 24 -6.59 11.31 2.29
C ASP A 24 -5.08 11.24 2.06
N PHE A 25 -4.70 10.51 1.02
CA PHE A 25 -3.31 10.36 0.61
C PHE A 25 -3.00 10.97 -0.76
N SER A 26 -3.92 11.77 -1.31
CA SER A 26 -3.79 12.35 -2.65
C SER A 26 -2.61 13.34 -2.80
N SER A 27 -2.16 13.95 -1.71
CA SER A 27 -1.04 14.90 -1.70
C SER A 27 0.34 14.24 -1.63
N TYR A 28 0.41 12.95 -1.33
CA TYR A 28 1.67 12.22 -1.25
C TYR A 28 2.19 11.87 -2.65
N LYS A 29 3.52 11.79 -2.79
CA LYS A 29 4.16 11.32 -4.02
C LYS A 29 4.32 9.80 -4.05
N ILE A 30 4.49 9.20 -2.87
CA ILE A 30 4.79 7.78 -2.69
C ILE A 30 3.92 7.25 -1.57
N ILE A 31 3.23 6.14 -1.83
CA ILE A 31 2.54 5.34 -0.82
C ILE A 31 3.22 3.99 -0.72
N VAL A 32 3.57 3.60 0.51
CA VAL A 32 4.21 2.31 0.78
C VAL A 32 3.22 1.45 1.55
N LEU A 33 2.96 0.26 1.05
CA LEU A 33 2.06 -0.73 1.64
C LEU A 33 2.87 -1.88 2.24
N PRO A 34 3.36 -1.76 3.48
CA PRO A 34 4.15 -2.83 4.10
C PRO A 34 3.24 -3.97 4.57
N ASN A 35 3.22 -5.09 3.82
CA ASN A 35 2.40 -6.26 4.15
C ASN A 35 0.89 -5.95 4.28
N HIS A 36 0.36 -5.07 3.43
CA HIS A 36 -1.06 -4.70 3.44
C HIS A 36 -1.92 -5.81 2.80
N ARG A 37 -2.18 -6.88 3.56
CA ARG A 37 -2.78 -8.13 3.06
C ARG A 37 -4.27 -8.01 2.73
N ILE A 38 -5.02 -7.31 3.59
CA ILE A 38 -6.46 -7.11 3.43
C ILE A 38 -6.64 -5.79 2.71
N THR A 39 -7.20 -5.87 1.51
CA THR A 39 -7.49 -4.70 0.66
C THR A 39 -8.93 -4.85 0.20
N THR A 40 -9.76 -3.82 0.35
CA THR A 40 -11.10 -3.81 -0.25
C THR A 40 -11.04 -3.39 -1.71
N ASP A 41 -12.06 -3.71 -2.51
CA ASP A 41 -12.11 -3.28 -3.92
C ASP A 41 -12.09 -1.75 -4.06
N GLU A 42 -12.70 -1.02 -3.11
CA GLU A 42 -12.64 0.44 -3.04
C GLU A 42 -11.22 0.94 -2.78
N GLN A 43 -10.49 0.31 -1.86
CA GLN A 43 -9.09 0.66 -1.57
C GLN A 43 -8.19 0.36 -2.76
N ALA A 44 -8.39 -0.77 -3.45
CA ALA A 44 -7.67 -1.12 -4.67
C ALA A 44 -7.90 -0.06 -5.76
N LYS A 45 -9.15 0.33 -5.99
CA LYS A 45 -9.50 1.39 -6.95
C LYS A 45 -8.85 2.73 -6.61
N ARG A 46 -8.85 3.14 -5.35
CA ARG A 46 -8.18 4.39 -4.91
C ARG A 46 -6.66 4.36 -5.15
N LEU A 47 -6.02 3.20 -4.98
CA LEU A 47 -4.60 3.01 -5.28
C LEU A 47 -4.33 3.05 -6.79
N GLU A 48 -5.19 2.42 -7.60
CA GLU A 48 -5.12 2.48 -9.06
C GLU A 48 -5.27 3.91 -9.56
N GLU A 49 -6.25 4.66 -9.04
CA GLU A 49 -6.45 6.08 -9.36
C GLU A 49 -5.24 6.94 -8.94
N PHE A 50 -4.67 6.67 -7.77
CA PHE A 50 -3.46 7.36 -7.31
C PHE A 50 -2.27 7.14 -8.25
N VAL A 51 -2.04 5.89 -8.69
CA VAL A 51 -0.99 5.57 -9.67
C VAL A 51 -1.29 6.20 -11.03
N PHE A 52 -2.54 6.12 -11.48
CA PHE A 52 -2.99 6.73 -12.73
C PHE A 52 -2.72 8.24 -12.76
N ASN A 53 -2.89 8.92 -11.63
CA ASN A 53 -2.62 10.35 -11.46
C ASN A 53 -1.13 10.68 -11.24
N GLY A 54 -0.23 9.72 -11.38
CA GLY A 54 1.22 9.91 -11.31
C GLY A 54 1.85 9.66 -9.94
N GLY A 55 1.07 9.18 -8.97
CA GLY A 55 1.58 8.68 -7.70
C GLY A 55 2.32 7.35 -7.84
N ILE A 56 3.16 7.02 -6.86
CA ILE A 56 3.93 5.76 -6.84
C ILE A 56 3.45 4.90 -5.68
N VAL A 57 3.03 3.66 -5.97
CA VAL A 57 2.72 2.66 -4.94
C VAL A 57 3.86 1.65 -4.86
N VAL A 58 4.41 1.47 -3.66
CA VAL A 58 5.41 0.46 -3.35
C VAL A 58 4.75 -0.62 -2.49
N MET A 59 4.71 -1.84 -3.02
CA MET A 59 4.10 -3.00 -2.38
C MET A 59 5.04 -4.21 -2.38
N ASN A 60 4.73 -5.21 -1.57
CA ASN A 60 5.41 -6.51 -1.60
C ASN A 60 4.43 -7.63 -2.00
N THR A 61 4.95 -8.84 -2.18
CA THR A 61 4.19 -10.02 -2.67
C THR A 61 3.02 -10.43 -1.77
N GLU A 62 3.00 -9.95 -0.53
CA GLU A 62 1.97 -10.26 0.46
C GLU A 62 0.77 -9.30 0.40
N CYS A 63 0.89 -8.17 -0.30
CA CYS A 63 -0.18 -7.19 -0.39
C CYS A 63 -1.38 -7.74 -1.15
N GLY A 64 -2.61 -7.27 -0.87
CA GLY A 64 -3.81 -7.57 -1.66
C GLY A 64 -4.30 -9.03 -1.65
N THR A 65 -3.61 -9.93 -0.95
CA THR A 65 -3.89 -11.37 -0.96
C THR A 65 -5.26 -11.77 -0.38
N ARG A 66 -5.93 -10.86 0.36
CA ARG A 66 -7.19 -11.13 1.05
C ARG A 66 -8.24 -10.03 0.90
N ASP A 67 -9.49 -10.44 0.83
CA ASP A 67 -10.65 -9.55 0.87
C ASP A 67 -10.98 -9.04 2.28
N GLU A 68 -12.00 -8.19 2.39
CA GLU A 68 -12.49 -7.62 3.66
C GLU A 68 -13.02 -8.66 4.66
N ALA A 69 -13.44 -9.83 4.17
CA ALA A 69 -13.84 -10.97 5.00
C ALA A 69 -12.62 -11.81 5.43
N ASN A 70 -11.40 -11.37 5.08
CA ASN A 70 -10.13 -12.03 5.35
C ASN A 70 -10.01 -13.40 4.63
N LEU A 71 -10.79 -13.61 3.56
CA LEU A 71 -10.68 -14.77 2.69
C LEU A 71 -9.58 -14.54 1.66
N MET A 72 -8.90 -15.61 1.26
CA MET A 72 -7.90 -15.55 0.19
C MET A 72 -8.61 -15.29 -1.15
N ARG A 73 -8.07 -14.36 -1.94
CA ARG A 73 -8.55 -14.16 -3.31
C ARG A 73 -8.17 -15.38 -4.18
N GLU A 74 -9.00 -15.67 -5.18
CA GLU A 74 -8.73 -16.73 -6.19
C GLU A 74 -7.65 -16.34 -7.21
N LEU A 75 -7.15 -15.11 -7.13
CA LEU A 75 -6.11 -14.57 -7.99
C LEU A 75 -4.71 -14.97 -7.48
N ASN A 76 -3.74 -15.03 -8.39
CA ASN A 76 -2.35 -15.22 -7.99
C ASN A 76 -1.87 -14.01 -7.20
N GLN A 77 -1.11 -14.25 -6.13
CA GLN A 77 -0.55 -13.16 -5.32
C GLN A 77 0.25 -12.17 -6.18
N PRO A 78 0.15 -10.85 -5.93
CA PRO A 78 -0.53 -10.18 -4.81
C PRO A 78 -2.06 -9.98 -4.95
N GLY A 79 -2.69 -10.58 -5.95
CA GLY A 79 -4.06 -10.24 -6.34
C GLY A 79 -4.09 -9.81 -7.79
#